data_AF-A0A076PR19-F1
#
_entry.id   AF-A0A076PR19-F1
#
_cell.length_a   1.000
_cell.length_b   1.000
_cell.length_c   1.000
_cell.angle_alpha   90.00
_cell.angle_beta   90.00
_cell.angle_gamma   90.00
#
_symmetry.space_group_name_H-M   'P 1'
#
loop_
_entity.id
_entity.type
_entity.pdbx_description
1 polymer ?
#
loop_
_entity_poly.entity_id
_entity_poly.type
_entity_poly.pdbx_seq_one_letter_code
_entity_poly.pdbx_strand_id
1 'polypeptide(L)'
;MFTSVMSMGIFAVWVPAALIAQRINNGNRLQFSWKKVLAGCPAWMRNSAYAIFIYAFVNFFLSIAVGMTGLRVFSGHWMIFYGMAFCIFFSSWNLPSLLAPRHCPAGHEVAHGNNFCPVCGLPADHSSQDA
;
A
#
# COMPACT_ATOMS: atom_id res chain seq x y z
N MET A 1 8.66 -12.55 25.52
CA MET A 1 7.43 -11.74 25.73
C MET A 1 7.41 -10.48 24.87
N PHE A 2 8.44 -9.62 24.86
CA PHE A 2 8.46 -8.38 24.05
C PHE A 2 8.29 -8.58 22.52
N THR A 3 8.90 -9.60 21.95
CA THR A 3 8.77 -9.94 20.52
C THR A 3 7.34 -10.33 20.12
N SER A 4 6.58 -10.93 21.03
CA SER A 4 5.18 -11.34 20.81
C SER A 4 4.23 -10.14 20.78
N VAL A 5 4.48 -9.11 21.60
CA VAL A 5 3.66 -7.88 21.61
C VAL A 5 3.88 -7.06 20.33
N MET A 6 5.11 -6.99 19.83
CA MET A 6 5.42 -6.28 18.58
C MET A 6 4.81 -6.98 17.36
N SER A 7 4.83 -8.31 17.32
CA SER A 7 4.21 -9.07 16.23
C SER A 7 2.68 -8.99 16.25
N MET A 8 2.03 -8.90 17.42
CA MET A 8 0.59 -8.60 17.49
C MET A 8 0.26 -7.17 17.05
N GLY A 9 1.05 -6.19 17.49
CA GLY A 9 0.86 -4.78 17.12
C GLY A 9 1.02 -4.53 15.61
N ILE A 10 1.79 -5.36 14.91
CA ILE A 10 1.93 -5.21 13.46
C ILE A 10 0.67 -5.57 12.71
N PHE A 11 -0.09 -6.57 13.15
CA PHE A 11 -1.36 -6.91 12.52
C PHE A 11 -2.36 -5.78 12.67
N ALA A 12 -2.37 -5.08 13.82
CA ALA A 12 -3.26 -3.94 14.04
C ALA A 12 -3.00 -2.78 13.05
N VAL A 13 -1.75 -2.53 12.66
CA VAL A 13 -1.37 -1.46 11.71
C VAL A 13 -1.42 -1.96 10.27
N TRP A 14 -1.03 -3.20 10.04
CA TRP A 14 -0.87 -3.75 8.70
C TRP A 14 -2.19 -4.21 8.09
N VAL A 15 -3.15 -4.68 8.89
CA VAL A 15 -4.50 -5.01 8.41
C VAL A 15 -5.19 -3.80 7.75
N PRO A 16 -5.32 -2.63 8.39
CA PRO A 16 -5.91 -1.47 7.74
C PRO A 16 -5.09 -0.97 6.56
N ALA A 17 -3.75 -1.01 6.63
CA ALA A 17 -2.90 -0.68 5.48
C ALA A 17 -3.14 -1.62 4.28
N ALA A 18 -3.28 -2.92 4.53
CA ALA A 18 -3.57 -3.93 3.51
C ALA A 18 -4.97 -3.76 2.91
N LEU A 19 -5.98 -3.45 3.73
CA LEU A 19 -7.34 -3.15 3.26
C LEU A 19 -7.38 -1.90 2.38
N ILE A 20 -6.68 -0.82 2.77
CA ILE A 20 -6.54 0.39 1.95
C ILE A 20 -5.86 0.06 0.62
N ALA A 21 -4.75 -0.67 0.65
CA ALA A 21 -4.05 -1.07 -0.56
C ALA A 21 -4.91 -1.94 -1.50
N GLN A 22 -5.72 -2.85 -0.93
CA GLN A 22 -6.68 -3.65 -1.70
C GLN A 22 -7.81 -2.80 -2.28
N ARG A 23 -8.31 -1.82 -1.53
CA ARG A 23 -9.36 -0.91 -1.98
C ARG A 23 -8.88 -0.05 -3.16
N ILE A 24 -7.67 0.49 -3.08
CA ILE A 24 -7.03 1.24 -4.19
C ILE A 24 -6.86 0.36 -5.43
N ASN A 25 -6.61 -0.94 -5.24
CA ASN A 25 -6.46 -1.90 -6.34
C ASN A 25 -7.78 -2.56 -6.78
N ASN A 26 -8.92 -1.99 -6.38
CA ASN A 26 -10.27 -2.42 -6.74
C ASN A 26 -10.56 -3.90 -6.42
N GLY A 27 -9.94 -4.45 -5.37
CA GLY A 27 -10.08 -5.85 -4.97
C GLY A 27 -9.50 -6.88 -5.95
N ASN A 28 -8.92 -6.44 -7.08
CA ASN A 28 -8.41 -7.34 -8.09
C ASN A 28 -7.03 -7.90 -7.66
N ARG A 29 -7.07 -9.03 -6.94
CA ARG A 29 -5.89 -9.70 -6.34
C ARG A 29 -4.79 -10.02 -7.35
N LEU A 30 -5.14 -10.23 -8.62
CA LEU A 30 -4.20 -10.65 -9.67
C LEU A 30 -3.27 -9.54 -10.17
N GLN A 31 -3.64 -8.27 -10.02
CA GLN A 31 -2.84 -7.14 -10.51
C GLN A 31 -2.52 -6.14 -9.40
N PHE A 32 -2.03 -6.63 -8.26
CA PHE A 32 -1.62 -5.78 -7.15
C PHE A 32 -0.47 -4.86 -7.57
N SER A 33 -0.80 -3.61 -7.89
CA SER A 33 0.18 -2.63 -8.36
C SER A 33 0.57 -1.68 -7.25
N TRP A 34 1.74 -1.91 -6.66
CA TRP A 34 2.33 -1.02 -5.67
C TRP A 34 2.56 0.40 -6.20
N LYS A 35 2.69 0.57 -7.53
CA LYS A 35 2.76 1.91 -8.16
C LYS A 35 1.45 2.69 -7.98
N LYS A 36 0.29 2.01 -8.03
CA LYS A 36 -1.03 2.62 -7.79
C LYS A 36 -1.24 2.93 -6.31
N VAL A 37 -0.88 1.99 -5.43
CA VAL A 37 -0.99 2.17 -3.97
C VAL A 37 -0.14 3.35 -3.49
N LEU A 38 1.05 3.52 -4.05
CA LEU A 38 1.99 4.60 -3.71
C LEU A 38 1.96 5.74 -4.74
N ALA A 39 0.85 5.94 -5.46
CA ALA A 39 0.71 7.03 -6.42
C ALA A 39 0.65 8.41 -5.74
N GLY A 40 0.19 8.49 -4.48
CA GLY A 40 0.18 9.71 -3.69
C GLY A 40 1.54 10.08 -3.09
N CYS A 41 2.52 9.16 -3.07
CA CYS A 41 3.85 9.44 -2.55
C CYS A 41 4.78 10.02 -3.63
N PRO A 42 5.65 11.00 -3.30
CA PRO A 42 6.68 11.47 -4.22
C PRO A 42 7.63 10.33 -4.61
N ALA A 43 8.13 10.37 -5.85
CA ALA A 43 8.91 9.28 -6.43
C ALA A 43 10.14 8.90 -5.58
N TRP A 44 10.78 9.89 -4.94
CA TRP A 44 11.92 9.65 -4.05
C TRP A 44 11.54 8.83 -2.82
N MET A 45 10.41 9.13 -2.16
CA MET A 45 9.93 8.37 -0.99
C MET A 45 9.57 6.93 -1.35
N ARG A 46 8.91 6.74 -2.51
CA ARG A 46 8.59 5.42 -3.03
C ARG A 46 9.84 4.58 -3.31
N ASN A 47 10.85 5.18 -3.96
CA ASN A 47 12.09 4.50 -4.30
C ASN A 47 12.90 4.16 -3.04
N SER A 48 12.97 5.08 -2.08
CA SER A 48 13.63 4.85 -0.78
C SER A 48 12.94 3.73 0.00
N ALA A 49 11.61 3.69 0.03
CA ALA A 49 10.87 2.61 0.67
C ALA A 49 11.17 1.25 0.05
N TYR A 50 11.20 1.14 -1.28
CA TYR A 50 11.61 -0.10 -1.95
C TYR A 50 13.06 -0.48 -1.66
N ALA A 51 13.98 0.47 -1.72
CA ALA A 51 15.40 0.23 -1.50
C ALA A 51 15.64 -0.29 -0.08
N ILE A 52 15.05 0.36 0.93
CA ILE A 52 15.13 -0.05 2.33
C ILE A 52 14.48 -1.41 2.53
N PHE A 53 13.31 -1.66 1.92
CA PHE A 53 12.62 -2.94 2.01
C PHE A 53 13.46 -4.08 1.44
N ILE A 54 13.98 -3.94 0.22
CA ILE A 54 14.83 -4.95 -0.43
C ILE A 54 16.11 -5.16 0.37
N TYR A 55 16.79 -4.08 0.73
CA TYR A 55 18.03 -4.14 1.51
C TYR A 55 17.84 -4.92 2.81
N ALA A 56 16.78 -4.61 3.56
CA ALA A 56 16.56 -5.23 4.84
C ALA A 56 15.99 -6.66 4.73
N PHE A 57 15.29 -7.00 3.64
CA PHE A 57 14.94 -8.39 3.31
C PHE A 57 16.21 -9.20 3.05
N VAL A 58 17.08 -8.73 2.16
CA VAL A 58 18.37 -9.39 1.85
C VAL A 58 19.20 -9.57 3.11
N ASN A 59 19.35 -8.52 3.91
CA ASN A 59 20.14 -8.56 5.15
C ASN A 59 19.54 -9.51 6.20
N PHE A 60 18.21 -9.68 6.23
CA PHE A 60 17.53 -10.63 7.11
C PHE A 60 17.84 -12.09 6.71
N PHE A 61 17.69 -12.44 5.44
CA PHE A 61 18.02 -13.80 4.96
C PHE A 61 19.50 -14.12 5.12
N LEU A 62 20.37 -13.13 4.89
CA LEU A 62 21.81 -13.28 5.08
C LEU A 62 22.16 -13.46 6.56
N SER A 63 21.50 -12.72 7.47
CA SER A 63 21.68 -12.89 8.92
C SER A 63 21.23 -14.27 9.40
N ILE A 64 20.11 -14.79 8.87
CA ILE A 64 19.65 -16.16 9.18
C ILE A 64 20.65 -17.19 8.65
N ALA A 65 21.14 -17.04 7.42
CA ALA A 65 22.10 -17.97 6.81
C ALA A 65 23.43 -18.03 7.59
N VAL A 66 23.86 -16.92 8.18
CA VAL A 66 25.08 -16.83 9.02
C VAL A 66 24.79 -17.22 10.49
N GLY A 67 23.56 -17.61 10.83
CA GLY A 67 23.19 -18.10 12.17
C GLY A 67 23.02 -17.00 13.23
N MET A 68 22.91 -15.74 12.82
CA MET A 68 22.70 -14.61 13.73
C MET A 68 21.23 -14.50 14.16
N THR A 69 20.88 -15.12 15.29
CA THR A 69 19.55 -15.02 15.89
C THR A 69 19.57 -14.01 17.06
N GLY A 70 19.40 -12.73 16.74
CA GLY A 70 19.40 -11.65 17.74
C GLY A 70 18.11 -10.84 17.74
N LEU A 71 17.70 -10.36 18.92
CA LEU A 71 16.54 -9.46 19.07
C LEU A 71 16.62 -8.22 18.17
N ARG A 72 17.83 -7.75 17.84
CA ARG A 72 18.06 -6.64 16.89
C ARG A 72 17.65 -6.97 15.45
N VAL A 73 17.95 -8.17 14.96
CA VAL A 73 17.61 -8.60 13.59
C VAL A 73 16.09 -8.68 13.44
N PHE A 74 15.41 -9.25 14.45
CA PHE A 74 13.95 -9.28 14.48
C PHE A 74 13.35 -7.88 14.59
N SER A 75 13.80 -7.05 15.55
CA SER A 75 13.28 -5.68 15.75
C SER A 75 13.41 -4.78 14.52
N GLY A 76 14.57 -4.81 13.85
CA GLY A 76 14.80 -4.03 12.63
C GLY A 76 13.88 -4.43 11.49
N HIS A 77 13.60 -5.74 11.33
CA HIS A 77 12.71 -6.21 10.27
C HIS A 77 11.25 -5.77 10.48
N TRP A 78 10.77 -5.79 11.73
CA TRP A 78 9.42 -5.29 12.06
C TRP A 78 9.27 -3.79 11.78
N MET A 79 10.33 -3.00 11.97
CA MET A 79 10.31 -1.55 11.70
C MET A 79 10.03 -1.22 10.22
N ILE A 80 10.45 -2.08 9.29
CA ILE A 80 10.25 -1.86 7.85
C ILE A 80 8.77 -2.00 7.48
N PHE A 81 8.06 -2.96 8.08
CA PHE A 81 6.63 -3.14 7.86
C PHE A 81 5.84 -1.93 8.37
N TYR A 82 6.24 -1.33 9.49
CA TYR A 82 5.67 -0.06 9.94
C TYR A 82 5.98 1.08 8.96
N GLY A 83 7.21 1.15 8.43
CA GLY A 83 7.58 2.13 7.39
C GLY A 83 6.76 1.98 6.10
N MET A 84 6.51 0.74 5.66
CA MET A 84 5.65 0.46 4.50
C MET A 84 4.19 0.81 4.77
N ALA A 85 3.67 0.49 5.96
CA ALA A 85 2.32 0.91 6.35
C ALA A 85 2.20 2.44 6.36
N PHE A 86 3.19 3.15 6.91
CA PHE A 86 3.23 4.60 6.88
C PHE A 86 3.21 5.14 5.45
N CYS A 87 3.97 4.56 4.52
CA CYS A 87 3.94 4.96 3.11
C CYS A 87 2.56 4.77 2.47
N ILE A 88 1.85 3.68 2.79
CA ILE A 88 0.49 3.43 2.31
C ILE A 88 -0.48 4.47 2.87
N PHE A 89 -0.43 4.74 4.18
CA PHE A 89 -1.27 5.76 4.81
C PHE A 89 -0.97 7.17 4.30
N PHE A 90 0.30 7.53 4.18
CA PHE A 90 0.72 8.83 3.64
C PHE A 90 0.26 9.02 2.19
N SER A 91 0.37 7.97 1.36
CA SER A 91 -0.17 7.99 0.00
C SER A 91 -1.68 8.22 -0.02
N SER A 92 -2.44 7.54 0.86
CA SER A 92 -3.90 7.73 0.98
C SER A 92 -4.29 9.12 1.49
N TRP A 93 -3.50 9.71 2.38
CA TRP A 93 -3.72 11.06 2.89
C TRP A 93 -3.46 12.11 1.82
N ASN A 94 -2.37 11.96 1.06
CA ASN A 94 -1.98 12.92 0.04
C ASN A 94 -2.86 12.84 -1.22
N LEU A 95 -3.50 11.70 -1.47
CA LEU A 95 -4.39 11.51 -2.61
C LEU A 95 -5.68 10.77 -2.22
N PRO A 96 -6.61 11.45 -1.51
CA PRO A 96 -7.84 10.83 -1.00
C PRO A 96 -8.79 10.38 -2.12
N SER A 97 -8.63 10.96 -3.31
CA SER A 97 -9.34 10.56 -4.53
C SER A 97 -9.01 9.14 -5.01
N LEU A 98 -8.01 8.46 -4.43
CA LEU A 98 -7.75 7.03 -4.65
C LEU A 98 -8.70 6.10 -3.85
N LEU A 99 -9.38 6.63 -2.83
CA LEU A 99 -10.35 5.89 -2.03
C LEU A 99 -11.80 6.25 -2.37
N ALA A 100 -12.01 7.31 -3.14
CA ALA A 100 -13.33 7.78 -3.54
C ALA A 100 -13.87 6.91 -4.69
N PRO A 101 -14.95 6.14 -4.48
CA PRO A 101 -15.55 5.36 -5.56
C PRO A 101 -16.07 6.31 -6.66
N ARG A 102 -15.49 6.21 -7.85
CA ARG A 102 -16.00 6.92 -9.04
C ARG A 102 -17.22 6.19 -9.55
N HIS A 103 -18.25 6.95 -9.89
CA HIS A 103 -19.47 6.43 -10.50
C HIS A 103 -19.60 6.99 -11.91
N CYS A 104 -20.13 6.21 -12.84
CA CYS A 104 -20.53 6.74 -14.13
C CYS A 104 -21.86 7.51 -13.96
N PRO A 105 -22.26 8.38 -14.92
CA PRO A 105 -23.54 9.09 -14.84
C PRO A 105 -24.77 8.16 -14.81
N ALA A 106 -24.60 6.90 -15.22
CA ALA A 106 -25.59 5.83 -15.10
C ALA A 106 -25.57 5.11 -13.72
N GLY A 107 -24.70 5.51 -12.78
CA GLY A 107 -24.65 4.98 -11.42
C GLY A 107 -23.78 3.73 -11.21
N HIS A 108 -23.07 3.23 -12.21
CA HIS A 108 -22.16 2.08 -12.06
C HIS A 108 -20.82 2.50 -11.44
N GLU A 109 -20.28 1.68 -10.54
CA GLU A 109 -18.93 1.88 -10.01
C GLU A 109 -17.87 1.68 -11.10
N VAL A 110 -16.98 2.65 -11.26
CA VAL A 110 -15.89 2.61 -12.23
C VAL A 110 -14.56 2.55 -11.50
N ALA A 111 -13.71 1.58 -11.89
CA ALA A 111 -12.37 1.45 -11.36
C ALA A 111 -11.54 2.72 -11.63
N HIS A 112 -10.71 3.12 -10.67
CA HIS A 112 -9.89 4.35 -10.74
C HIS A 112 -8.98 4.47 -11.98
N GLY A 113 -8.67 3.35 -12.65
CA GLY A 113 -7.84 3.33 -13.87
C GLY A 113 -8.62 3.29 -15.18
N ASN A 114 -9.95 3.27 -15.13
CA ASN A 114 -10.80 3.19 -16.32
C ASN A 114 -11.44 4.54 -16.60
N ASN A 115 -11.14 5.13 -17.76
CA ASN A 115 -11.79 6.36 -18.23
C ASN A 115 -13.22 6.12 -18.73
N PHE A 116 -13.59 4.85 -18.96
CA PHE A 116 -14.89 4.42 -19.46
C PHE A 116 -15.48 3.35 -18.54
N CYS A 117 -16.78 3.40 -18.32
CA CYS A 117 -17.48 2.36 -17.57
C CYS A 117 -17.46 1.04 -18.37
N PRO A 118 -17.00 -0.08 -17.78
CA PRO A 118 -16.97 -1.38 -18.48
C PRO A 118 -18.36 -1.97 -18.74
N VAL A 119 -19.40 -1.47 -18.07
CA VAL A 119 -20.78 -1.97 -18.19
C VAL A 119 -21.56 -1.19 -19.25
N CYS A 120 -21.51 0.14 -19.22
CA CYS A 120 -22.31 0.99 -20.12
C CYS A 120 -21.51 1.74 -21.19
N GLY A 121 -20.17 1.70 -21.15
CA GLY A 121 -19.32 2.38 -22.13
C GLY A 121 -19.28 3.92 -22.01
N LEU A 122 -20.06 4.50 -21.10
CA LEU A 122 -20.06 5.95 -20.84
C LEU A 122 -18.73 6.39 -20.22
N PRO A 123 -18.24 7.60 -20.51
CA PRO A 123 -17.07 8.15 -19.82
C PRO A 123 -17.37 8.24 -18.32
N ALA A 124 -16.41 7.83 -17.50
CA ALA A 124 -16.48 8.10 -16.06
C ALA A 124 -16.54 9.62 -15.88
N ASP A 125 -17.50 10.13 -15.10
CA ASP A 125 -17.59 11.58 -14.95
C ASP A 125 -16.31 12.11 -14.30
N HIS A 126 -15.76 13.18 -14.87
CA HIS A 126 -14.61 13.92 -14.37
C HIS A 126 -15.04 15.10 -13.47
N SER A 127 -16.30 15.16 -13.04
CA SER A 127 -16.99 16.42 -12.75
C SER A 127 -16.86 16.96 -11.33
N SER A 128 -15.91 16.48 -10.52
CA SER A 128 -15.72 17.02 -9.15
C SER A 128 -14.27 17.10 -8.66
N GLN A 129 -13.28 17.26 -9.55
CA GLN A 129 -11.88 17.46 -9.15
C GLN A 129 -11.31 18.87 -9.40
N ASP A 130 -12.12 19.78 -9.93
CA ASP A 130 -11.75 21.20 -10.12
C ASP A 130 -12.69 22.13 -9.31
N ALA A 131 -12.68 22.00 -7.98
CA ALA A 131 -13.19 23.02 -7.05
C ALA A 131 -12.38 23.00 -5.75
#